data_AF-A0A261KKN3-F1
#
_entry.id   AF-A0A261KKN3-F1
#
_cell.length_a   1.000
_cell.length_b   1.000
_cell.length_c   1.000
_cell.angle_alpha   90.00
_cell.angle_beta   90.00
_cell.angle_gamma   90.00
#
_symmetry.space_group_name_H-M   'P 1'
#
loop_
_entity.id
_entity.type
_entity.pdbx_description
1 polymer ?
#
loop_
_entity_poly.entity_id
_entity_poly.type
_entity_poly.pdbx_seq_one_letter_code
_entity_poly.pdbx_strand_id
1 'polypeptide(L)'
;MVAIRPDEISQIIRDQIEQYDQDVKVSNVGTVLQVGDGIARIYGLDKVMAGELVEFADGTIGIAQNLEEDNVGAVLMGEGPNYSRPNRTV
;
A
#
# COMPACT_ATOMS: atom_id res chain seq x y z
N MET A 1 -1.64 30.91 34.97
CA MET A 1 -2.14 30.79 33.58
C MET A 1 -0.94 30.55 32.69
N VAL A 2 -0.87 29.38 32.06
CA VAL A 2 0.21 29.06 31.11
C VAL A 2 -0.05 29.86 29.86
N ALA A 3 0.80 30.86 29.59
CA ALA A 3 0.77 31.61 28.35
C ALA A 3 1.28 30.67 27.26
N ILE A 4 0.36 30.03 26.53
CA ILE A 4 0.69 29.30 25.32
C ILE A 4 1.21 30.33 24.34
N ARG A 5 2.52 30.28 24.06
CA ARG A 5 3.15 31.19 23.11
C ARG A 5 2.76 30.73 21.70
N PRO A 6 2.17 31.60 20.87
CA PRO A 6 1.74 31.22 19.51
C PRO A 6 2.90 30.74 18.62
N ASP A 7 4.13 31.11 18.96
CA ASP A 7 5.35 30.66 18.29
C ASP A 7 5.58 29.15 18.45
N GLU A 8 5.27 28.57 19.62
CA GLU A 8 5.45 27.14 19.89
C GLU A 8 4.44 26.29 19.12
N ILE A 9 3.19 26.76 18.98
CA ILE A 9 2.18 26.07 18.14
C ILE A 9 2.60 26.11 16.66
N SER A 10 3.15 27.24 16.22
CA SER A 10 3.55 27.43 14.82
C SER A 10 4.74 26.54 14.46
N GLN A 11 5.66 26.29 15.39
CA GLN A 11 6.76 25.33 15.24
C GLN A 11 6.23 23.90 15.21
N ILE A 12 5.34 23.52 16.14
CA ILE A 12 4.77 22.15 16.15
C ILE A 12 4.05 21.85 14.83
N ILE A 13 3.24 22.78 14.32
CA ILE A 13 2.54 22.57 13.04
C ILE A 13 3.53 22.52 11.87
N ARG A 14 4.60 23.34 11.89
CA ARG A 14 5.62 23.33 10.84
C ARG A 14 6.43 22.04 10.84
N ASP A 15 6.85 21.56 12.01
CA ASP A 15 7.54 20.28 12.17
C ASP A 15 6.65 19.10 11.74
N GLN A 16 5.34 19.19 11.99
CA GLN A 16 4.38 18.17 11.60
C GLN A 16 4.05 18.18 10.11
N ILE A 17 4.24 19.32 9.43
CA ILE A 17 4.18 19.46 7.97
C ILE A 17 5.51 19.04 7.32
N GLU A 18 6.67 19.31 7.94
CA GLU A 18 7.97 18.80 7.46
C GLU A 18 8.09 17.28 7.63
N GLN A 19 7.50 16.71 8.69
CA GLN A 19 7.31 15.25 8.83
C GLN A 19 6.19 14.71 7.94
N TYR A 20 5.37 15.57 7.35
CA TYR A 20 4.48 15.20 6.24
C TYR A 20 5.27 15.12 4.93
N ASP A 21 6.46 14.55 5.01
CA ASP A 21 7.13 13.93 3.89
C ASP A 21 6.29 12.70 3.52
N GLN A 22 5.18 12.97 2.84
CA GLN A 22 4.44 12.02 2.02
C GLN A 22 5.34 11.67 0.82
N ASP A 23 6.58 11.30 1.11
CA ASP A 23 7.46 10.72 0.14
C ASP A 23 6.78 9.43 -0.26
N VAL A 24 6.39 9.44 -1.51
CA VAL A 24 5.51 8.51 -2.20
C VAL A 24 6.20 7.14 -2.15
N LYS A 25 6.07 6.43 -1.01
CA LYS A 25 6.36 4.99 -0.88
C LYS A 25 5.35 4.15 -1.69
N VAL A 26 4.62 4.77 -2.62
CA VAL A 26 3.65 4.12 -3.52
C VAL A 26 4.31 3.07 -4.40
N SER A 27 5.64 3.12 -4.57
CA SER A 27 6.36 2.09 -5.32
C SER A 27 6.19 0.66 -4.78
N ASN A 28 5.94 0.51 -3.48
CA ASN A 28 5.70 -0.79 -2.84
C ASN A 28 4.24 -0.97 -2.42
N VAL A 29 3.37 0.02 -2.63
CA VAL A 29 1.98 -0.06 -2.19
C VAL A 29 1.09 -0.21 -3.40
N GLY A 30 0.42 -1.35 -3.50
CA GLY A 30 -0.53 -1.65 -4.55
C GLY A 30 -1.98 -1.50 -4.09
N THR A 31 -2.90 -1.30 -5.03
CA THR A 31 -4.34 -1.40 -4.76
C THR A 31 -4.92 -2.59 -5.50
N VAL A 32 -5.60 -3.49 -4.78
CA VAL A 32 -6.25 -4.65 -5.41
C VAL A 32 -7.49 -4.18 -6.17
N LEU A 33 -7.48 -4.36 -7.49
CA LEU A 33 -8.61 -4.05 -8.36
C LEU A 33 -9.62 -5.20 -8.35
N GLN A 34 -9.13 -6.44 -8.44
CA GLN A 34 -9.96 -7.63 -8.57
C GLN A 34 -9.23 -8.85 -8.01
N VAL A 35 -9.99 -9.78 -7.44
CA VAL A 35 -9.52 -11.12 -7.10
C VAL A 35 -10.46 -12.14 -7.74
N GLY A 36 -9.92 -13.16 -8.39
CA GLY A 36 -10.67 -14.27 -8.97
C GLY A 36 -9.81 -15.52 -9.09
N ASP A 37 -10.37 -16.69 -8.76
CA ASP A 37 -9.71 -18.00 -8.84
C ASP A 37 -8.30 -18.06 -8.24
N GLY A 38 -8.08 -17.32 -7.13
CA GLY A 38 -6.78 -17.26 -6.47
C GLY A 38 -5.75 -16.33 -7.14
N ILE A 39 -6.15 -15.55 -8.15
CA ILE A 39 -5.32 -14.52 -8.78
C ILE A 39 -5.88 -13.13 -8.41
N ALA A 40 -5.02 -12.30 -7.83
CA ALA A 40 -5.29 -10.90 -7.55
C ALA A 40 -4.65 -10.01 -8.62
N ARG A 41 -5.41 -9.05 -9.14
CA ARG A 41 -4.93 -7.96 -9.98
C ARG A 41 -4.71 -6.74 -9.11
N ILE A 42 -3.48 -6.26 -9.09
CA ILE A 42 -3.03 -5.15 -8.26
C ILE A 42 -2.58 -4.03 -9.17
N TYR A 43 -3.07 -2.82 -8.94
CA TYR A 43 -2.58 -1.61 -9.59
C TYR A 43 -1.44 -1.00 -8.78
N GLY A 44 -0.38 -0.57 -9.46
CA GLY A 44 0.86 -0.09 -8.84
C GLY A 44 1.87 -1.22 -8.63
N LEU A 45 2.62 -1.18 -7.52
CA LEU A 45 3.74 -2.09 -7.25
C LEU A 45 4.88 -2.00 -8.30
N ASP A 46 5.21 -0.79 -8.76
CA ASP A 46 6.19 -0.55 -9.84
C ASP A 46 7.59 -1.13 -9.58
N LYS A 47 7.93 -1.43 -8.33
CA LYS A 47 9.24 -2.02 -7.94
C LYS A 47 9.18 -3.51 -7.63
N VAL A 48 8.02 -4.15 -7.72
CA VAL A 48 7.89 -5.57 -7.40
C VAL A 48 8.55 -6.43 -8.48
N MET A 49 9.25 -7.47 -8.05
CA MET A 49 9.86 -8.43 -8.94
C MET A 49 8.98 -9.66 -9.13
N ALA A 50 9.07 -10.28 -10.31
CA ALA A 50 8.40 -11.56 -10.55
C ALA A 50 8.98 -12.62 -9.58
N GLY A 51 8.11 -13.33 -8.89
CA GLY A 51 8.45 -14.29 -7.85
C GLY A 51 8.59 -13.70 -6.44
N GLU A 52 8.36 -12.39 -6.27
CA GLU A 52 8.38 -11.74 -4.96
C GLU A 52 7.10 -12.04 -4.17
N LEU A 53 7.24 -12.09 -2.84
CA LEU A 53 6.11 -12.26 -1.94
C LEU A 53 5.43 -10.91 -1.72
N VAL A 54 4.11 -10.88 -1.89
CA VAL A 54 3.26 -9.71 -1.70
C VAL A 54 2.35 -9.97 -0.51
N GLU A 55 2.29 -9.04 0.43
CA GLU A 55 1.44 -9.16 1.62
C GLU A 55 0.19 -8.31 1.47
N PHE A 56 -0.96 -8.97 1.47
CA PHE A 56 -2.26 -8.31 1.41
C PHE A 56 -2.64 -7.76 2.78
N ALA A 57 -3.48 -6.72 2.83
CA ALA A 57 -3.85 -6.07 4.09
C ALA A 57 -4.61 -6.96 5.09
N ASP A 58 -5.11 -8.11 4.65
CA ASP A 58 -5.72 -9.13 5.49
C ASP A 58 -4.71 -10.14 6.07
N GLY A 59 -3.42 -10.00 5.74
CA GLY A 59 -2.35 -10.93 6.12
C GLY A 59 -2.22 -12.13 5.19
N THR A 60 -2.99 -12.18 4.09
CA THR A 60 -2.78 -13.20 3.06
C THR A 60 -1.46 -12.91 2.34
N ILE A 61 -0.71 -13.98 2.06
CA ILE A 61 0.52 -13.87 1.26
C ILE A 61 0.20 -14.29 -0.16
N GLY A 62 0.72 -13.58 -1.15
CA GLY A 62 0.73 -14.01 -2.53
C GLY A 62 2.11 -13.91 -3.16
N ILE A 63 2.22 -14.41 -4.39
CA ILE A 63 3.42 -14.32 -5.21
C ILE A 63 3.12 -13.48 -6.45
N ALA A 64 3.88 -12.41 -6.66
CA ALA A 64 3.82 -11.64 -7.90
C ALA A 64 4.27 -12.54 -9.07
N GLN A 65 3.40 -12.78 -10.04
CA GLN A 65 3.68 -13.64 -11.18
C GLN A 65 3.78 -12.85 -12.48
N ASN A 66 2.74 -12.08 -12.80
CA ASN A 66 2.68 -11.30 -14.03
C ASN A 66 2.94 -9.82 -13.72
N LEU A 67 3.89 -9.19 -14.42
CA LEU A 67 4.18 -7.77 -14.30
C LEU A 67 3.81 -7.11 -15.63
N GLU A 68 2.65 -6.47 -15.68
CA GLU A 68 2.23 -5.62 -16.79
C GLU A 68 2.63 -4.16 -16.49
N GLU A 69 2.62 -3.30 -17.52
CA GLU A 69 3.02 -1.89 -17.40
C GLU A 69 2.12 -1.12 -16.42
N ASP A 70 0.85 -1.49 -16.33
CA ASP A 70 -0.15 -0.83 -15.49
C ASP A 70 -0.66 -1.69 -14.32
N ASN A 71 -0.34 -2.99 -14.28
CA ASN A 71 -0.85 -3.89 -13.25
C ASN A 71 0.04 -5.10 -12.97
N VAL A 72 -0.08 -5.63 -11.78
CA VAL A 72 0.61 -6.82 -11.31
C VAL A 72 -0.40 -7.92 -11.01
N GLY A 73 -0.20 -9.09 -11.60
CA GLY A 73 -0.93 -10.31 -11.27
C GLY A 73 -0.20 -11.07 -10.17
N ALA A 74 -0.82 -11.19 -9.00
CA ALA A 74 -0.30 -11.96 -7.88
C ALA A 74 -1.16 -13.19 -7.61
N VAL A 75 -0.54 -14.35 -7.40
CA VAL A 75 -1.21 -15.59 -7.02
C VAL A 75 -1.31 -15.66 -5.50
N LEU A 76 -2.50 -15.76 -4.95
CA LEU A 76 -2.77 -15.85 -3.51
C LEU A 76 -2.39 -17.24 -3.00
N MET A 77 -1.56 -17.29 -1.96
CA MET A 77 -1.20 -18.50 -1.22
C MET A 77 -2.03 -18.58 0.05
N GLY A 78 -3.29 -19.00 -0.08
CA GLY A 78 -4.23 -19.14 1.04
C GLY A 78 -5.67 -19.35 0.56
N GLU A 79 -6.62 -19.41 1.51
CA GLU A 79 -8.04 -19.27 1.16
C GLU A 79 -8.24 -17.84 0.64
N GLY A 80 -8.22 -17.70 -0.68
CA GLY A 80 -8.36 -16.41 -1.35
C GLY A 80 -9.54 -15.65 -0.76
N PRO A 81 -9.36 -14.41 -0.28
CA PRO A 81 -10.44 -13.74 0.41
C PRO A 81 -11.55 -13.47 -0.60
N ASN A 82 -12.80 -13.52 -0.13
CA ASN A 82 -13.93 -12.93 -0.85
C ASN A 82 -13.75 -11.39 -0.90
N TYR A 83 -12.79 -10.92 -1.70
CA TYR A 83 -12.50 -9.50 -1.93
C TYR A 83 -13.61 -8.94 -2.82
N SER A 84 -14.75 -8.62 -2.20
CA SER A 84 -15.84 -7.88 -2.83
C SER A 84 -15.64 -6.35 -2.73
N ARG A 85 -14.52 -5.87 -2.16
CA ARG A 85 -14.25 -4.44 -1.95
C ARG A 85 -12.78 -4.07 -2.22
N PRO A 86 -12.49 -2.87 -2.75
CA PRO A 86 -11.12 -2.42 -3.02
C PRO A 86 -10.36 -2.26 -1.70
N ASN A 87 -9.23 -2.98 -1.57
CA ASN A 87 -8.38 -2.95 -0.38
C ASN A 87 -6.93 -2.59 -0.77
N ARG A 88 -6.24 -1.83 0.09
CA ARG A 88 -4.82 -1.48 -0.07
C ARG A 88 -3.94 -2.69 0.24
N THR A 89 -2.80 -2.84 -0.43
CA THR A 89 -1.81 -3.92 -0.29
C THR A 89 -0.42 -3.29 -0.20
N VAL A 90 0.49 -3.90 0.55
CA VAL A 90 1.82 -3.36 0.93
C VAL A 90 2.96 -4.31 0.59
#